data_AF-A0A4P9YIC4-F1
#
_entry.id   AF-A0A4P9YIC4-F1
#
_cell.length_a   1.000
_cell.length_b   1.000
_cell.length_c   1.000
_cell.angle_alpha   90.00
_cell.angle_beta   90.00
_cell.angle_gamma   90.00
#
_symmetry.space_group_name_H-M   'P 1'
#
loop_
_entity.id
_entity.type
_entity.pdbx_description
1 polymer ?
#
loop_
_entity_poly.entity_id
_entity_poly.type
_entity_poly.pdbx_seq_one_letter_code
_entity_poly.pdbx_strand_id
1 'polypeptide(L)'
;MDRFKEIYVDKCRELRIEPLNGIISCLNPNSSEKHPEKLDLSGQNLSIKNVIPIAEAFRQDILFTELDLSDSFLGDDEYDKNRLTLEWNCLGVWETALEAISDALTLNNTLEDLDLRNNRISPQGMALLARGMKNNSGLQNIDLRWNNAGLIGGRALLDAVELNRNIRSVDLSGNDVPEDIMKAINLGIACERHQDSFLNRAKEKQRVLFLDQEFQQLAMTHRQHIEKLAGELDEKTKYYENTRRTLQQQIEQASSEIEKSHNSYRSLEMKMNAVLIERDKMEEKLRTAEESLLVERSEHLKLVKSIQMDLEKERNAKEVWEKNQAKQLAEAAGRVLHLEACLNDIELQNSRLIMQLEEYRRKAEEADSYISGILNRRTFDLERLKEKEEAFRIRQRDWERMKEDALKTETRELRDKINHLEDRLRQSESFAKSTESLSIEQKISEAEKRVREEEVDKRRDTENQYQSLKRQRDSLQQEFENLHSRYLKEISELESKLSFERKNRQKAEEEYHLYKNEHISNEKQLIHLQSINQEMQRELINYKATVPRLQEQLSQKEQQCNVYKNELEAYKEEEIQRMKDLESAISGYIKGVSGKQRI
;
A
#
# COMPACT_ATOMS: atom_id res chain seq x y z
N MET A 1 -45.28 10.10 91.21
CA MET A 1 -44.29 9.39 90.36
C MET A 1 -44.28 9.96 88.94
N ASP A 2 -45.25 9.64 88.06
CA ASP A 2 -45.19 10.06 86.63
C ASP A 2 -45.15 11.58 86.43
N ARG A 3 -45.95 12.33 87.19
CA ARG A 3 -45.92 13.81 87.14
C ARG A 3 -44.57 14.40 87.58
N PHE A 4 -43.95 13.84 88.62
CA PHE A 4 -42.61 14.28 89.07
C PHE A 4 -41.55 13.97 88.02
N LYS A 5 -41.65 12.79 87.40
CA LYS A 5 -40.77 12.37 86.32
C LYS A 5 -40.87 13.28 85.09
N GLU A 6 -42.08 13.66 84.68
CA GLU A 6 -42.30 14.62 83.59
C GLU A 6 -41.69 15.99 83.91
N ILE A 7 -41.94 16.53 85.12
CA ILE A 7 -41.38 17.81 85.57
C ILE A 7 -39.84 17.75 85.60
N TYR A 8 -39.28 16.68 86.16
CA TYR A 8 -37.83 16.49 86.21
C TYR A 8 -37.20 16.41 84.81
N VAL A 9 -37.79 15.64 83.88
CA VAL A 9 -37.30 15.53 82.50
C VAL A 9 -37.44 16.86 81.75
N ASP A 10 -38.53 17.59 81.94
CA ASP A 10 -38.72 18.89 81.32
C ASP A 10 -37.74 19.94 81.87
N LYS A 11 -37.46 19.93 83.18
CA LYS A 11 -36.43 20.79 83.78
C LYS A 11 -35.02 20.43 83.34
N CYS A 12 -34.72 19.15 83.18
CA CYS A 12 -33.47 18.69 82.57
C CYS A 12 -33.35 19.20 81.13
N ARG A 13 -34.43 19.15 80.34
CA ARG A 13 -34.46 19.67 78.96
C ARG A 13 -34.28 21.19 78.91
N GLU A 14 -34.93 21.93 79.81
CA GLU A 14 -34.80 23.40 79.92
C GLU A 14 -33.37 23.81 80.25
N LEU A 15 -32.73 23.12 81.20
CA LEU A 15 -31.37 23.40 81.67
C LEU A 15 -30.27 22.79 80.78
N ARG A 16 -30.63 22.08 79.71
CA ARG A 16 -29.72 21.32 78.82
C ARG A 16 -28.84 20.31 79.55
N ILE A 17 -29.41 19.62 80.53
CA ILE A 17 -28.75 18.58 81.32
C ILE A 17 -29.38 17.23 80.96
N GLU A 18 -28.57 16.19 80.75
CA GLU A 18 -29.11 14.86 80.49
C GLU A 18 -29.74 14.28 81.77
N PRO A 19 -31.00 13.83 81.71
CA PRO A 19 -31.65 13.28 82.89
C PRO A 19 -31.00 11.95 83.27
N LEU A 20 -30.57 11.83 84.52
CA LEU A 20 -29.91 10.63 85.03
C LEU A 20 -30.83 9.39 84.94
N ASN A 21 -30.34 8.34 84.27
CA ASN A 21 -31.07 7.09 84.09
C ASN A 21 -31.44 6.42 85.42
N GLY A 22 -30.58 6.54 86.44
CA GLY A 22 -30.85 6.03 87.80
C GLY A 22 -32.11 6.64 88.43
N ILE A 23 -32.33 7.93 88.22
CA ILE A 23 -33.51 8.66 88.74
C ILE A 23 -34.76 8.29 87.93
N ILE A 24 -34.63 8.18 86.60
CA ILE A 24 -35.72 7.71 85.73
C ILE A 24 -36.16 6.29 86.10
N SER A 25 -35.21 5.41 86.46
CA SER A 25 -35.53 4.03 86.88
C SER A 25 -36.26 3.97 88.22
N CYS A 26 -35.90 4.79 89.21
CA CYS A 26 -36.58 4.84 90.50
C CYS A 26 -38.03 5.37 90.38
N LEU A 27 -38.34 6.11 89.32
CA LEU A 27 -39.65 6.73 89.09
C LEU A 27 -40.58 5.90 88.20
N ASN A 28 -40.17 4.70 87.75
CA ASN A 28 -41.00 3.84 86.90
C ASN A 28 -41.95 2.96 87.73
N PRO A 29 -43.25 2.86 87.39
CA PRO A 29 -44.27 2.19 88.21
C PRO A 29 -44.13 0.66 88.31
N ASN A 30 -43.17 0.05 87.61
CA ASN A 30 -42.92 -1.40 87.64
C ASN A 30 -41.78 -1.81 88.59
N SER A 31 -41.13 -0.85 89.28
CA SER A 31 -40.20 -1.18 90.37
C SER A 31 -40.99 -1.43 91.66
N SER A 32 -40.88 -2.66 92.15
CA SER A 32 -41.55 -3.19 93.32
C SER A 32 -41.05 -2.55 94.63
N GLU A 33 -41.54 -1.37 95.02
CA GLU A 33 -41.24 -0.80 96.34
C GLU A 33 -42.46 -0.25 97.10
N LYS A 34 -42.40 -0.45 98.42
CA LYS A 34 -43.50 -0.39 99.40
C LYS A 34 -43.76 1.00 100.00
N HIS A 35 -43.10 2.05 99.54
CA HIS A 35 -43.26 3.42 100.09
C HIS A 35 -43.24 4.48 98.98
N PRO A 36 -44.40 4.86 98.41
CA PRO A 36 -44.46 5.80 97.29
C PRO A 36 -44.08 7.25 97.67
N GLU A 37 -43.83 7.51 98.95
CA GLU A 37 -43.49 8.81 99.54
C GLU A 37 -41.98 8.98 99.79
N LYS A 38 -41.17 7.92 99.64
CA LYS A 38 -39.70 7.99 99.79
C LYS A 38 -39.04 7.99 98.42
N LEU A 39 -38.15 8.95 98.15
CA LEU A 39 -37.26 8.92 96.99
C LEU A 39 -35.89 8.38 97.43
N ASP A 40 -35.54 7.18 96.94
CA ASP A 40 -34.23 6.59 97.18
C ASP A 40 -33.25 7.00 96.07
N LEU A 41 -32.24 7.79 96.44
CA LEU A 41 -31.13 8.20 95.59
C LEU A 41 -29.79 7.62 96.08
N SER A 42 -29.82 6.63 96.95
CA SER A 42 -28.62 6.00 97.51
C SER A 42 -27.73 5.40 96.40
N GLY A 43 -26.42 5.56 96.55
CA GLY A 43 -25.42 5.08 95.59
C GLY A 43 -25.43 5.77 94.21
N GLN A 44 -26.22 6.82 94.01
CA GLN A 44 -26.17 7.64 92.79
C GLN A 44 -25.05 8.70 92.89
N ASN A 45 -24.32 8.92 91.79
CA ASN A 45 -23.30 9.97 91.72
C ASN A 45 -23.96 11.30 91.31
N LEU A 46 -24.26 12.15 92.31
CA LEU A 46 -25.03 13.38 92.14
C LEU A 46 -24.10 14.61 92.09
N SER A 47 -23.77 15.07 90.88
CA SER A 47 -23.06 16.35 90.70
C SER A 47 -23.95 17.55 91.04
N ILE A 48 -23.37 18.72 91.39
CA ILE A 48 -24.17 19.95 91.65
C ILE A 48 -25.05 20.28 90.44
N LYS A 49 -24.57 20.03 89.22
CA LYS A 49 -25.34 20.22 87.98
C LYS A 49 -26.56 19.30 87.92
N ASN A 50 -26.47 18.07 88.44
CA ASN A 50 -27.58 17.12 88.46
C ASN A 50 -28.54 17.35 89.63
N VAL A 51 -28.09 17.96 90.74
CA VAL A 51 -28.95 18.29 91.88
C VAL A 51 -29.90 19.45 91.57
N ILE A 52 -29.52 20.41 90.73
CA ILE A 52 -30.36 21.59 90.41
C ILE A 52 -31.72 21.19 89.77
N PRO A 53 -31.77 20.35 88.71
CA PRO A 53 -33.05 19.88 88.16
C PRO A 53 -33.89 19.07 89.15
N ILE A 54 -33.24 18.32 90.06
CA ILE A 54 -33.91 17.54 91.11
C ILE A 54 -34.57 18.48 92.13
N ALA A 55 -33.85 19.50 92.59
CA ALA A 55 -34.35 20.50 93.52
C ALA A 55 -35.50 21.33 92.92
N GLU A 56 -35.41 21.70 91.63
CA GLU A 56 -36.50 22.39 90.92
C GLU A 56 -37.71 21.49 90.69
N ALA A 57 -37.52 20.18 90.50
CA ALA A 57 -38.63 19.23 90.46
C ALA A 57 -39.31 19.10 91.83
N PHE A 58 -38.53 19.04 92.92
CA PHE A 58 -39.05 19.00 94.29
C PHE A 58 -39.81 20.26 94.70
N ARG A 59 -39.46 21.43 94.15
CA ARG A 59 -40.23 22.67 94.39
C ARG A 59 -41.70 22.57 93.98
N GLN A 60 -42.00 21.74 92.99
CA GLN A 60 -43.35 21.52 92.49
C GLN A 60 -43.91 20.16 92.92
N ASP A 61 -43.15 19.44 93.74
CA ASP A 61 -43.54 18.15 94.26
C ASP A 61 -44.34 18.28 95.56
N ILE A 62 -45.31 17.40 95.69
CA ILE A 62 -46.17 17.26 96.87
C ILE A 62 -46.24 15.80 97.33
N LEU A 63 -45.45 14.90 96.73
CA LEU A 63 -45.59 13.45 96.87
C LEU A 63 -44.52 12.84 97.78
N PHE A 64 -43.28 13.31 97.69
CA PHE A 64 -42.19 12.75 98.46
C PHE A 64 -42.00 13.47 99.81
N THR A 65 -41.96 12.71 100.90
CA THR A 65 -41.77 13.18 102.28
C THR A 65 -40.41 12.78 102.86
N GLU A 66 -39.75 11.77 102.27
CA GLU A 66 -38.44 11.27 102.70
C GLU A 66 -37.47 11.18 101.51
N LEU A 67 -36.22 11.61 101.72
CA LEU A 67 -35.15 11.56 100.73
C LEU A 67 -33.95 10.79 101.29
N ASP A 68 -33.54 9.73 100.61
CA ASP A 68 -32.36 8.94 101.00
C ASP A 68 -31.16 9.29 100.12
N LEU A 69 -30.09 9.77 100.77
CA LEU A 69 -28.81 10.13 100.14
C LEU A 69 -27.64 9.31 100.70
N SER A 70 -27.94 8.17 101.33
CA SER A 70 -26.92 7.27 101.88
C SER A 70 -26.00 6.78 100.75
N ASP A 71 -24.67 6.85 100.94
CA ASP A 71 -23.68 6.52 99.89
C ASP A 71 -23.80 7.35 98.58
N SER A 72 -24.53 8.46 98.59
CA SER A 72 -24.59 9.40 97.46
C SER A 72 -23.46 10.43 97.59
N PHE A 73 -22.58 10.49 96.59
CA PHE A 73 -21.49 11.46 96.56
C PHE A 73 -22.04 12.87 96.26
N LEU A 74 -21.85 13.80 97.21
CA LEU A 74 -22.28 15.20 97.11
C LEU A 74 -21.05 16.12 97.13
N GLY A 75 -20.47 16.39 95.97
CA GLY A 75 -19.35 17.34 95.83
C GLY A 75 -18.89 17.47 94.38
N ASP A 76 -18.72 18.71 93.90
CA ASP A 76 -18.31 19.01 92.50
C ASP A 76 -16.82 19.34 92.35
N ASP A 77 -16.04 19.33 93.42
CA ASP A 77 -14.64 19.73 93.38
C ASP A 77 -13.70 18.52 93.54
N GLU A 78 -12.96 18.23 92.47
CA GLU A 78 -11.86 17.27 92.38
C GLU A 78 -10.70 17.56 93.37
N TYR A 79 -10.79 18.67 94.12
CA TYR A 79 -9.76 19.23 95.00
C TYR A 79 -9.96 18.99 96.51
N ASP A 80 -11.11 18.49 96.97
CA ASP A 80 -11.38 18.21 98.40
C ASP A 80 -11.66 16.71 98.64
N LYS A 81 -10.96 15.87 97.87
CA LYS A 81 -11.00 14.41 98.00
C LYS A 81 -10.29 14.04 99.30
N ASN A 82 -10.99 13.39 100.23
CA ASN A 82 -10.49 12.89 101.53
C ASN A 82 -10.59 13.83 102.74
N ARG A 83 -11.54 14.79 102.73
CA ARG A 83 -11.82 15.65 103.89
C ARG A 83 -13.15 15.30 104.57
N LEU A 84 -13.16 15.23 105.90
CA LEU A 84 -14.34 14.99 106.73
C LEU A 84 -14.56 16.17 107.68
N THR A 85 -15.72 16.80 107.60
CA THR A 85 -16.09 17.95 108.44
C THR A 85 -17.23 17.58 109.39
N LEU A 86 -16.96 17.62 110.69
CA LEU A 86 -17.89 17.27 111.77
C LEU A 86 -17.99 18.39 112.82
N GLU A 87 -17.76 19.65 112.45
CA GLU A 87 -17.84 20.79 113.38
C GLU A 87 -19.25 20.99 113.97
N TRP A 88 -19.32 21.50 115.21
CA TRP A 88 -20.58 21.85 115.92
C TRP A 88 -21.55 20.70 116.23
N ASN A 89 -21.07 19.45 116.31
CA ASN A 89 -21.91 18.29 116.54
C ASN A 89 -21.98 17.81 118.01
N CYS A 90 -21.37 18.55 118.96
CA CYS A 90 -21.33 18.19 120.39
C CYS A 90 -20.85 16.73 120.65
N LEU A 91 -20.00 16.18 119.78
CA LEU A 91 -19.55 14.77 119.85
C LEU A 91 -18.85 14.42 121.17
N GLY A 92 -18.25 15.41 121.84
CA GLY A 92 -17.55 15.24 123.11
C GLY A 92 -18.45 14.97 124.31
N VAL A 93 -19.78 15.07 124.18
CA VAL A 93 -20.73 14.62 125.21
C VAL A 93 -20.82 13.09 125.24
N TRP A 94 -20.50 12.42 124.14
CA TRP A 94 -20.64 10.97 123.99
C TRP A 94 -19.26 10.32 123.87
N GLU A 95 -18.76 9.75 124.97
CA GLU A 95 -17.44 9.10 124.99
C GLU A 95 -17.34 7.94 123.97
N THR A 96 -18.43 7.20 123.77
CA THR A 96 -18.55 6.15 122.75
C THR A 96 -18.40 6.68 121.32
N ALA A 97 -18.80 7.92 121.04
CA ALA A 97 -18.62 8.53 119.73
C ALA A 97 -17.14 8.84 119.46
N LEU A 98 -16.39 9.31 120.46
CA LEU A 98 -14.96 9.58 120.32
C LEU A 98 -14.12 8.29 120.24
N GLU A 99 -14.54 7.23 120.93
CA GLU A 99 -13.93 5.90 120.77
C GLU A 99 -14.15 5.38 119.34
N ALA A 100 -15.37 5.48 118.81
CA ALA A 100 -15.68 5.08 117.43
C ALA A 100 -14.88 5.90 116.40
N ILE A 101 -14.73 7.23 116.60
CA ILE A 101 -13.90 8.07 115.72
C ILE A 101 -12.42 7.69 115.81
N SER A 102 -11.90 7.44 117.02
CA SER A 102 -10.53 6.99 117.21
C SER A 102 -10.28 5.67 116.47
N ASP A 103 -11.17 4.69 116.62
CA ASP A 103 -11.02 3.38 115.97
C ASP A 103 -11.18 3.50 114.46
N ALA A 104 -12.13 4.31 113.97
CA ALA A 104 -12.25 4.64 112.56
C ALA A 104 -10.96 5.30 112.02
N LEU A 105 -10.32 6.20 112.77
CA LEU A 105 -9.04 6.79 112.40
C LEU A 105 -7.91 5.76 112.38
N THR A 106 -7.88 4.75 113.25
CA THR A 106 -6.85 3.71 113.13
C THR A 106 -6.98 2.88 111.85
N LEU A 107 -8.21 2.67 111.37
CA LEU A 107 -8.49 1.85 110.18
C LEU A 107 -8.44 2.66 108.88
N ASN A 108 -8.80 3.94 108.93
CA ASN A 108 -8.91 4.79 107.76
C ASN A 108 -7.54 5.43 107.42
N ASN A 109 -6.93 4.96 106.33
CA ASN A 109 -5.68 5.51 105.80
C ASN A 109 -5.87 6.40 104.56
N THR A 110 -7.12 6.73 104.23
CA THR A 110 -7.44 7.57 103.06
C THR A 110 -7.80 8.99 103.46
N LEU A 111 -8.38 9.21 104.65
CA LEU A 111 -8.76 10.51 105.17
C LEU A 111 -7.51 11.36 105.43
N GLU A 112 -7.44 12.53 104.79
CA GLU A 112 -6.31 13.46 104.90
C GLU A 112 -6.63 14.62 105.85
N ASP A 113 -7.87 15.10 105.85
CA ASP A 113 -8.30 16.27 106.62
C ASP A 113 -9.50 15.97 107.50
N LEU A 114 -9.39 16.24 108.80
CA LEU A 114 -10.47 16.06 109.77
C LEU A 114 -10.75 17.35 110.55
N ASP A 115 -11.98 17.83 110.47
CA ASP A 115 -12.45 18.99 111.21
C ASP A 115 -13.41 18.59 112.33
N LEU A 116 -12.97 18.75 113.58
CA LEU A 116 -13.69 18.43 114.81
C LEU A 116 -13.90 19.68 115.69
N ARG A 117 -13.91 20.87 115.09
CA ARG A 117 -14.07 22.12 115.84
C ARG A 117 -15.38 22.18 116.63
N ASN A 118 -15.29 22.76 117.82
CA ASN A 118 -16.43 23.04 118.68
C ASN A 118 -17.35 21.84 118.95
N ASN A 119 -16.75 20.70 119.28
CA ASN A 119 -17.45 19.46 119.61
C ASN A 119 -17.52 19.18 121.11
N ARG A 120 -17.03 20.10 121.96
CA ARG A 120 -16.96 19.92 123.42
C ARG A 120 -16.16 18.68 123.85
N ILE A 121 -15.13 18.31 123.09
CA ILE A 121 -14.27 17.16 123.38
C ILE A 121 -13.54 17.36 124.71
N SER A 122 -13.70 16.43 125.65
CA SER A 122 -13.04 16.45 126.97
C SER A 122 -11.56 16.05 126.89
N PRO A 123 -10.76 16.28 127.95
CA PRO A 123 -9.35 15.86 127.96
C PRO A 123 -9.16 14.36 127.74
N GLN A 124 -10.08 13.54 128.26
CA GLN A 124 -10.10 12.08 128.06
C GLN A 124 -10.45 11.72 126.62
N GLY A 125 -11.46 12.40 126.05
CA GLY A 125 -11.83 12.26 124.65
C GLY A 125 -10.69 12.63 123.70
N MET A 126 -9.90 13.64 124.05
CA MET A 126 -8.72 14.04 123.28
C MET A 126 -7.61 12.99 123.33
N ALA A 127 -7.42 12.34 124.47
CA ALA A 127 -6.47 11.22 124.60
C ALA A 127 -6.89 9.99 123.77
N LEU A 128 -8.20 9.73 123.65
CA LEU A 128 -8.73 8.69 122.75
C LEU A 128 -8.41 9.04 121.29
N LEU A 129 -8.71 10.26 120.85
CA LEU A 129 -8.37 10.71 119.49
C LEU A 129 -6.86 10.62 119.21
N ALA A 130 -6.03 11.03 120.17
CA ALA A 130 -4.57 10.92 120.05
C ALA A 130 -4.10 9.46 119.85
N ARG A 131 -4.76 8.48 120.47
CA ARG A 131 -4.49 7.05 120.24
C ARG A 131 -4.75 6.66 118.80
N GLY A 132 -5.88 7.09 118.24
CA GLY A 132 -6.22 6.88 116.84
C GLY A 132 -5.22 7.53 115.89
N MET A 133 -4.86 8.78 116.18
CA MET A 133 -3.91 9.56 115.40
C MET A 133 -2.52 8.93 115.37
N LYS A 134 -2.02 8.39 116.49
CA LYS A 134 -0.65 7.84 116.59
C LYS A 134 -0.32 6.79 115.52
N ASN A 135 -1.30 5.99 115.09
CA ASN A 135 -1.10 4.90 114.13
C ASN A 135 -1.72 5.18 112.74
N ASN A 136 -2.38 6.32 112.55
CA ASN A 136 -3.01 6.65 111.27
C ASN A 136 -1.94 7.07 110.23
N SER A 137 -2.00 6.50 109.02
CA SER A 137 -1.05 6.83 107.94
C SER A 137 -1.62 7.72 106.83
N GLY A 138 -2.89 8.10 106.88
CA GLY A 138 -3.53 9.01 105.90
C GLY A 138 -3.65 10.45 106.38
N LEU A 139 -3.93 10.67 107.67
CA LEU A 139 -4.32 11.96 108.22
C LEU A 139 -3.15 12.94 108.25
N GLN A 140 -3.34 14.07 107.59
CA GLN A 140 -2.37 15.14 107.47
C GLN A 140 -2.78 16.35 108.32
N ASN A 141 -4.05 16.74 108.31
CA ASN A 141 -4.49 17.92 109.03
C ASN A 141 -5.67 17.59 109.95
N ILE A 142 -5.57 18.03 111.20
CA ILE A 142 -6.67 17.93 112.16
C ILE A 142 -6.95 19.28 112.81
N ASP A 143 -8.22 19.68 112.80
CA ASP A 143 -8.70 20.90 113.42
C ASP A 143 -9.51 20.56 114.67
N LEU A 144 -8.94 20.89 115.83
CA LEU A 144 -9.51 20.62 117.14
C LEU A 144 -9.89 21.91 117.87
N ARG A 145 -9.93 23.05 117.19
CA ARG A 145 -10.19 24.35 117.84
C ARG A 145 -11.49 24.36 118.63
N TRP A 146 -11.50 25.15 119.71
CA TRP A 146 -12.66 25.36 120.58
C TRP A 146 -13.23 24.06 121.19
N ASN A 147 -12.35 23.13 121.57
CA ASN A 147 -12.68 21.98 122.40
C ASN A 147 -12.07 22.15 123.81
N ASN A 148 -12.10 21.11 124.66
CA ASN A 148 -11.59 21.17 126.02
C ASN A 148 -10.48 20.11 126.24
N ALA A 149 -9.36 20.24 125.51
CA ALA A 149 -8.23 19.29 125.60
C ALA A 149 -7.54 19.28 126.97
N GLY A 150 -7.31 20.45 127.56
CA GLY A 150 -6.52 20.62 128.77
C GLY A 150 -5.08 20.12 128.67
N LEU A 151 -4.36 20.13 129.80
CA LEU A 151 -2.98 19.63 129.91
C LEU A 151 -2.85 18.15 129.48
N ILE A 152 -3.82 17.31 129.85
CA ILE A 152 -3.78 15.86 129.60
C ILE A 152 -3.96 15.57 128.12
N GLY A 153 -4.97 16.16 127.48
CA GLY A 153 -5.20 16.01 126.04
C GLY A 153 -4.07 16.59 125.20
N GLY A 154 -3.51 17.74 125.62
CA GLY A 154 -2.35 18.33 124.97
C GLY A 154 -1.11 17.43 124.98
N ARG A 155 -0.79 16.80 126.12
CA ARG A 155 0.34 15.83 126.20
C ARG A 155 0.10 14.60 125.33
N ALA A 156 -1.12 14.06 125.35
CA ALA A 156 -1.46 12.90 124.52
C ALA A 156 -1.29 13.21 123.03
N LEU A 157 -1.69 14.41 122.58
CA LEU A 157 -1.49 14.86 121.21
C LEU A 157 -0.02 15.07 120.86
N LEU A 158 0.79 15.60 121.79
CA LEU A 158 2.25 15.71 121.60
C LEU A 158 2.88 14.34 121.36
N ASP A 159 2.59 13.35 122.21
CA ASP A 159 3.10 11.98 122.05
C ASP A 159 2.63 11.36 120.72
N ALA A 160 1.41 11.66 120.28
CA ALA A 160 0.89 11.18 119.01
C ALA A 160 1.61 11.82 117.81
N VAL A 161 1.90 13.12 117.87
CA VAL A 161 2.61 13.87 116.83
C VAL A 161 4.08 13.50 116.75
N GLU A 162 4.75 13.21 117.87
CA GLU A 162 6.14 12.73 117.87
C GLU A 162 6.29 11.34 117.21
N LEU A 163 5.23 10.53 117.24
CA LEU A 163 5.24 9.16 116.71
C LEU A 163 4.66 9.06 115.30
N ASN A 164 3.73 9.95 114.96
CA ASN A 164 3.13 9.99 113.63
C ASN A 164 3.90 10.95 112.70
N ARG A 165 4.45 10.41 111.61
CA ARG A 165 5.25 11.16 110.62
C ARG A 165 4.44 11.86 109.51
N ASN A 166 3.14 11.58 109.43
CA ASN A 166 2.27 12.07 108.36
C ASN A 166 1.45 13.31 108.76
N ILE A 167 1.27 13.56 110.06
CA ILE A 167 0.58 14.76 110.55
C ILE A 167 1.39 16.01 110.17
N ARG A 168 0.74 16.93 109.46
CA ARG A 168 1.30 18.19 108.99
C ARG A 168 0.79 19.40 109.76
N SER A 169 -0.43 19.32 110.29
CA SER A 169 -1.05 20.42 111.03
C SER A 169 -1.99 19.90 112.11
N VAL A 170 -1.87 20.46 113.31
CA VAL A 170 -2.78 20.24 114.44
C VAL A 170 -3.14 21.60 115.02
N ASP A 171 -4.40 22.03 114.84
CA ASP A 171 -4.86 23.30 115.42
C ASP A 171 -5.63 23.06 116.72
N LEU A 172 -5.05 23.55 117.83
CA LEU A 172 -5.61 23.43 119.18
C LEU A 172 -6.05 24.78 119.76
N SER A 173 -6.21 25.81 118.94
CA SER A 173 -6.60 27.13 119.43
C SER A 173 -7.90 27.06 120.24
N GLY A 174 -7.88 27.59 121.47
CA GLY A 174 -9.04 27.58 122.38
C GLY A 174 -9.31 26.27 123.13
N ASN A 175 -8.27 25.45 123.40
CA ASN A 175 -8.38 24.15 124.11
C ASN A 175 -7.80 24.10 125.54
N ASP A 176 -7.41 25.24 126.12
CA ASP A 176 -6.77 25.32 127.45
C ASP A 176 -5.52 24.42 127.61
N VAL A 177 -4.71 24.33 126.55
CA VAL A 177 -3.42 23.61 126.53
C VAL A 177 -2.28 24.58 126.88
N PRO A 178 -1.37 24.23 127.81
CA PRO A 178 -0.22 25.08 128.13
C PRO A 178 0.67 25.40 126.93
N GLU A 179 1.18 26.64 126.89
CA GLU A 179 1.96 27.17 125.77
C GLU A 179 3.23 26.35 125.47
N ASP A 180 3.86 25.77 126.50
CA ASP A 180 5.05 24.93 126.34
C ASP A 180 4.76 23.66 125.53
N ILE A 181 3.60 23.04 125.74
CA ILE A 181 3.17 21.86 124.99
C ILE A 181 2.79 22.26 123.57
N MET A 182 2.10 23.39 123.39
CA MET A 182 1.80 23.92 122.06
C MET A 182 3.07 24.18 121.24
N LYS A 183 4.12 24.74 121.86
CA LYS A 183 5.43 24.93 121.23
C LYS A 183 6.09 23.60 120.90
N ALA A 184 6.04 22.62 121.81
CA ALA A 184 6.59 21.30 121.58
C ALA A 184 5.91 20.58 120.39
N ILE A 185 4.57 20.64 120.29
CA ILE A 185 3.81 20.07 119.16
C ILE A 185 4.25 20.72 117.85
N ASN A 186 4.32 22.05 117.81
CA ASN A 186 4.75 22.78 116.62
C ASN A 186 6.20 22.48 116.22
N LEU A 187 7.10 22.33 117.19
CA LEU A 187 8.50 21.95 116.96
C LEU A 187 8.63 20.51 116.47
N GLY A 188 7.85 19.57 117.03
CA GLY A 188 7.81 18.18 116.57
C GLY A 188 7.44 18.08 115.09
N ILE A 189 6.44 18.85 114.64
CA ILE A 189 6.02 18.92 113.23
C ILE A 189 7.10 19.57 112.33
N ALA A 190 7.88 20.52 112.84
CA ALA A 190 8.84 21.30 112.05
C ALA A 190 10.25 20.67 111.94
N CYS A 191 10.75 20.03 113.00
CA CYS A 191 12.15 19.60 113.11
C CYS A 191 12.54 18.43 112.19
N GLU A 192 11.62 17.52 111.86
CA GLU A 192 11.97 16.37 111.00
C GLU A 192 12.10 16.73 109.50
N ARG A 193 11.80 17.97 109.07
CA ARG A 193 11.80 18.37 107.65
C ARG A 193 13.12 18.94 107.11
N HIS A 194 14.09 19.27 107.97
CA HIS A 194 15.30 19.97 107.54
C HIS A 194 16.48 19.06 107.17
N GLN A 195 16.58 17.85 107.73
CA GLN A 195 17.73 16.97 107.50
C GLN A 195 17.67 16.24 106.15
N ASP A 196 16.47 15.87 105.68
CA ASP A 196 16.26 15.21 104.39
C ASP A 196 16.32 16.17 103.19
N SER A 197 15.89 17.43 103.36
CA SER A 197 15.88 18.37 102.22
C SER A 197 17.29 18.74 101.74
N PHE A 198 18.27 18.83 102.64
CA PHE A 198 19.63 19.22 102.29
C PHE A 198 20.38 18.10 101.55
N LEU A 199 20.29 16.85 102.04
CA LEU A 199 20.92 15.70 101.41
C LEU A 199 20.27 15.39 100.04
N ASN A 200 18.94 15.51 99.95
CA ASN A 200 18.23 15.35 98.68
C ASN A 200 18.60 16.46 97.70
N ARG A 201 18.69 17.73 98.11
CA ARG A 201 19.08 18.83 97.21
C ARG A 201 20.51 18.68 96.66
N ALA A 202 21.44 18.14 97.45
CA ALA A 202 22.81 17.86 96.99
C ALA A 202 22.85 16.69 95.98
N LYS A 203 22.12 15.60 96.25
CA LYS A 203 21.97 14.46 95.33
C LYS A 203 21.26 14.86 94.04
N GLU A 204 20.20 15.67 94.12
CA GLU A 204 19.45 16.19 92.98
C GLU A 204 20.36 17.05 92.09
N LYS A 205 21.19 17.92 92.69
CA LYS A 205 22.13 18.76 91.93
C LYS A 205 23.21 17.93 91.21
N GLN A 206 23.75 16.88 91.84
CA GLN A 206 24.67 15.96 91.16
C GLN A 206 23.96 15.17 90.06
N ARG A 207 22.73 14.73 90.29
CA ARG A 207 21.94 14.00 89.30
C ARG A 207 21.61 14.87 88.09
N VAL A 208 21.22 16.13 88.29
CA VAL A 208 20.98 17.09 87.21
C VAL A 208 22.24 17.35 86.39
N LEU A 209 23.41 17.52 87.03
CA LEU A 209 24.68 17.70 86.30
C LEU A 209 25.07 16.47 85.49
N PHE A 210 24.89 15.27 86.04
CA PHE A 210 25.15 14.03 85.34
C PHE A 210 24.19 13.82 84.15
N LEU A 211 22.88 14.06 84.37
CA LEU A 211 21.88 14.02 83.31
C LEU A 211 22.12 15.07 82.22
N ASP A 212 22.59 16.27 82.57
CA ASP A 212 22.96 17.30 81.59
C ASP A 212 24.15 16.85 80.75
N GLN A 213 25.17 16.23 81.35
CA GLN A 213 26.30 15.65 80.62
C GLN A 213 25.85 14.50 79.69
N GLU A 214 25.01 13.58 80.18
CA GLU A 214 24.45 12.51 79.33
C GLU A 214 23.59 13.07 78.21
N PHE A 215 22.77 14.08 78.49
CA PHE A 215 21.93 14.74 77.50
C PHE A 215 22.77 15.45 76.43
N GLN A 216 23.85 16.13 76.82
CA GLN A 216 24.78 16.75 75.87
C GLN A 216 25.53 15.71 75.02
N GLN A 217 25.95 14.59 75.61
CA GLN A 217 26.56 13.50 74.85
C GLN A 217 25.56 12.88 73.87
N LEU A 218 24.32 12.62 74.31
CA LEU A 218 23.26 12.09 73.45
C LEU A 218 22.90 13.07 72.33
N ALA A 219 22.84 14.37 72.63
CA ALA A 219 22.60 15.40 71.62
C ALA A 219 23.75 15.48 70.60
N MET A 220 25.00 15.30 71.04
CA MET A 220 26.16 15.23 70.13
C MET A 220 26.14 13.98 69.25
N THR A 221 25.84 12.81 69.80
CA THR A 221 25.77 11.56 69.01
C THR A 221 24.60 11.60 68.03
N HIS A 222 23.43 12.09 68.45
CA HIS A 222 22.30 12.29 67.55
C HIS A 222 22.60 13.31 66.45
N ARG A 223 23.29 14.43 66.78
CA ARG A 223 23.70 15.42 65.78
C ARG A 223 24.64 14.80 64.73
N GLN A 224 25.64 14.04 65.17
CA GLN A 224 26.54 13.32 64.26
C GLN A 224 25.80 12.30 63.39
N HIS A 225 24.82 11.60 63.95
CA HIS A 225 24.01 10.65 63.18
C HIS A 225 23.13 11.35 62.15
N ILE A 226 22.51 12.48 62.52
CA ILE A 226 21.72 13.31 61.60
C ILE A 226 22.60 13.86 60.48
N GLU A 227 23.80 14.37 60.79
CA GLU A 227 24.75 14.86 59.78
C GLU A 227 25.18 13.74 58.82
N LYS A 228 25.43 12.53 59.34
CA LYS A 228 25.75 11.37 58.51
C LYS A 228 24.58 10.99 57.58
N LEU A 229 23.37 10.90 58.12
CA LEU A 229 22.17 10.61 57.33
C LEU A 229 21.88 11.69 56.28
N ALA A 230 22.11 12.96 56.62
CA ALA A 230 21.99 14.07 55.68
C ALA A 230 23.01 13.94 54.55
N GLY A 231 24.27 13.58 54.85
CA GLY A 231 25.29 13.29 53.84
C GLY A 231 24.91 12.12 52.92
N GLU A 232 24.44 11.01 53.48
CA GLU A 232 23.97 9.85 52.70
C GLU A 232 22.76 10.21 51.82
N LEU A 233 21.86 11.06 52.31
CA LEU A 233 20.70 11.55 51.55
C LEU A 233 21.14 12.47 50.41
N ASP A 234 22.10 13.37 50.63
CA ASP A 234 22.67 14.24 49.61
C ASP A 234 23.39 13.45 48.51
N GLU A 235 24.16 12.43 48.87
CA GLU A 235 24.83 11.54 47.92
C GLU A 235 23.81 10.76 47.09
N LYS A 236 22.78 10.18 47.72
CA LYS A 236 21.69 9.53 47.00
C LYS A 236 20.94 10.49 46.08
N THR A 237 20.69 11.71 46.53
CA THR A 237 20.02 12.75 45.72
C THR A 237 20.83 13.07 44.46
N LYS A 238 22.15 13.30 44.61
CA LYS A 238 23.06 13.50 43.48
C LYS A 238 23.11 12.29 42.54
N TYR A 239 23.12 11.07 43.09
CA TYR A 239 23.09 9.84 42.31
C TYR A 239 21.81 9.73 41.48
N TYR A 240 20.64 10.00 42.07
CA TYR A 240 19.36 9.97 41.37
C TYR A 240 19.25 11.08 40.33
N GLU A 241 19.75 12.28 40.60
CA GLU A 241 19.80 13.38 39.62
C GLU A 241 20.67 13.03 38.41
N ASN A 242 21.86 12.47 38.65
CA ASN A 242 22.75 12.03 37.57
C ASN A 242 22.10 10.92 36.74
N THR A 243 21.50 9.93 37.41
CA THR A 243 20.80 8.82 36.72
C THR A 243 19.62 9.34 35.90
N ARG A 244 18.82 10.24 36.48
CA ARG A 244 17.72 10.91 35.78
C ARG A 244 18.21 11.68 34.56
N ARG A 245 19.33 12.39 34.67
CA ARG A 245 19.92 13.15 33.55
C ARG A 245 20.37 12.23 32.41
N THR A 246 21.05 11.13 32.74
CA THR A 246 21.48 10.13 31.75
C THR A 246 20.28 9.46 31.07
N LEU A 247 19.28 9.05 31.84
CA LEU A 247 18.04 8.47 31.30
C LEU A 247 17.31 9.47 30.39
N GLN A 248 17.26 10.75 30.77
CA GLN A 248 16.63 11.78 29.96
C GLN A 248 17.37 12.00 28.63
N GLN A 249 18.71 11.99 28.64
CA GLN A 249 19.50 12.04 27.40
C GLN A 249 19.25 10.83 26.50
N GLN A 250 19.14 9.62 27.08
CA GLN A 250 18.82 8.41 26.32
C GLN A 250 17.42 8.48 25.71
N ILE A 251 16.42 8.99 26.44
CA ILE A 251 15.06 9.20 25.94
C ILE A 251 15.04 10.20 24.79
N GLU A 252 15.78 11.30 24.91
CA GLU A 252 15.90 12.32 23.85
C GLU A 252 16.57 11.76 22.59
N GLN A 253 17.64 10.97 22.76
CA GLN A 253 18.30 10.29 21.63
C GLN A 253 17.35 9.30 20.94
N ALA A 254 16.69 8.42 21.71
CA ALA A 254 15.75 7.46 21.17
C ALA A 254 14.57 8.16 20.45
N SER A 255 14.08 9.26 21.03
CA SER A 255 12.99 10.06 20.43
C SER A 255 13.44 10.71 19.12
N SER A 256 14.67 11.22 19.04
CA SER A 256 15.25 11.77 17.81
C SER A 256 15.43 10.70 16.72
N GLU A 257 15.87 9.50 17.09
CA GLU A 257 15.99 8.37 16.15
C GLU A 257 14.63 7.91 15.62
N ILE A 258 13.63 7.82 16.50
CA ILE A 258 12.24 7.52 16.13
C ILE A 258 11.72 8.57 15.16
N GLU A 259 11.96 9.85 15.41
CA GLU A 259 11.52 10.94 14.52
C GLU A 259 12.20 10.87 13.14
N LYS A 260 13.51 10.61 13.09
CA LYS A 260 14.24 10.40 11.82
C LYS A 260 13.70 9.19 11.04
N SER A 261 13.43 8.10 11.73
CA SER A 261 12.84 6.89 11.14
C SER A 261 11.42 7.17 10.63
N HIS A 262 10.60 7.86 11.42
CA HIS A 262 9.24 8.24 11.05
C HIS A 262 9.22 9.15 9.81
N ASN A 263 10.11 10.14 9.75
CA ASN A 263 10.26 11.01 8.58
C ASN A 263 10.71 10.24 7.33
N SER A 264 11.61 9.26 7.50
CA SER A 264 12.05 8.39 6.41
C SER A 264 10.89 7.50 5.90
N TYR A 265 10.11 6.93 6.82
CA TYR A 265 8.92 6.14 6.50
C TYR A 265 7.88 6.98 5.75
N ARG A 266 7.58 8.18 6.24
CA ARG A 266 6.65 9.12 5.58
C ARG A 266 7.11 9.49 4.18
N SER A 267 8.42 9.69 3.97
CA SER A 267 8.97 9.92 2.63
C SER A 267 8.80 8.70 1.72
N LEU A 268 9.00 7.48 2.24
CA LEU A 268 8.81 6.24 1.48
C LEU A 268 7.34 6.03 1.13
N GLU A 269 6.43 6.31 2.06
CA GLU A 269 4.98 6.25 1.86
C GLU A 269 4.53 7.19 0.74
N MET A 270 5.02 8.45 0.72
CA MET A 270 4.74 9.38 -0.37
C MET A 270 5.27 8.88 -1.72
N LYS A 271 6.48 8.31 -1.75
CA LYS A 271 7.05 7.72 -2.98
C LYS A 271 6.24 6.51 -3.46
N MET A 272 5.82 5.65 -2.54
CA MET A 272 4.96 4.50 -2.86
C MET A 272 3.63 4.96 -3.47
N ASN A 273 2.98 5.95 -2.86
CA ASN A 273 1.72 6.51 -3.38
C ASN A 273 1.90 7.12 -4.77
N ALA A 274 3.03 7.81 -5.03
CA ALA A 274 3.33 8.32 -6.37
C ALA A 274 3.50 7.19 -7.40
N VAL A 275 4.18 6.09 -7.04
CA VAL A 275 4.33 4.91 -7.90
C VAL A 275 2.99 4.24 -8.18
N LEU A 276 2.11 4.13 -7.17
CA LEU A 276 0.76 3.57 -7.36
C LEU A 276 -0.06 4.40 -8.35
N ILE A 277 -0.03 5.74 -8.23
CA ILE A 277 -0.71 6.63 -9.17
C ILE A 277 -0.16 6.50 -10.60
N GLU A 278 1.16 6.41 -10.77
CA GLU A 278 1.78 6.16 -12.07
C GLU A 278 1.37 4.81 -12.66
N ARG A 279 1.36 3.75 -11.85
CA ARG A 279 0.88 2.42 -12.26
C ARG A 279 -0.55 2.48 -12.77
N ASP A 280 -1.46 3.10 -12.03
CA ASP A 280 -2.87 3.17 -12.41
C ASP A 280 -3.07 3.91 -13.75
N LYS A 281 -2.29 4.99 -13.99
CA LYS A 281 -2.28 5.68 -15.30
C LYS A 281 -1.75 4.80 -16.43
N MET A 282 -0.73 3.98 -16.17
CA MET A 282 -0.19 3.05 -17.18
C MET A 282 -1.17 1.92 -17.48
N GLU A 283 -1.88 1.40 -16.47
CA GLU A 283 -2.94 0.40 -16.65
C GLU A 283 -4.10 0.96 -17.48
N GLU A 284 -4.51 2.21 -17.26
CA GLU A 284 -5.53 2.87 -18.07
C GLU A 284 -5.08 3.02 -19.54
N LYS A 285 -3.84 3.48 -19.77
CA LYS A 285 -3.26 3.55 -21.13
C LYS A 285 -3.20 2.19 -21.80
N LEU A 286 -2.76 1.15 -21.08
CA LEU A 286 -2.72 -0.21 -21.60
C LEU A 286 -4.11 -0.67 -22.03
N ARG A 287 -5.12 -0.45 -21.19
CA ARG A 287 -6.51 -0.80 -21.50
C ARG A 287 -7.02 -0.09 -22.76
N THR A 288 -6.75 1.20 -22.91
CA THR A 288 -7.15 1.94 -24.14
C THR A 288 -6.43 1.42 -25.39
N ALA A 289 -5.16 1.04 -25.27
CA ALA A 289 -4.40 0.46 -26.37
C ALA A 289 -4.93 -0.93 -26.76
N GLU A 290 -5.27 -1.77 -25.76
CA GLU A 290 -5.90 -3.07 -25.98
C GLU A 290 -7.25 -2.96 -26.69
N GLU A 291 -8.09 -2.00 -26.28
CA GLU A 291 -9.37 -1.72 -26.94
C GLU A 291 -9.18 -1.28 -28.41
N SER A 292 -8.20 -0.41 -28.69
CA SER A 292 -7.86 0.02 -30.05
C SER A 292 -7.37 -1.15 -30.92
N LEU A 293 -6.47 -1.97 -30.38
CA LEU A 293 -5.95 -3.17 -31.06
C LEU A 293 -7.06 -4.19 -31.35
N LEU A 294 -8.03 -4.33 -30.44
CA LEU A 294 -9.18 -5.21 -30.66
C LEU A 294 -10.05 -4.72 -31.82
N VAL A 295 -10.29 -3.40 -31.90
CA VAL A 295 -11.03 -2.78 -33.01
C VAL A 295 -10.30 -3.00 -34.33
N GLU A 296 -9.01 -2.65 -34.42
CA GLU A 296 -8.18 -2.86 -35.62
C GLU A 296 -8.16 -4.34 -36.04
N ARG A 297 -7.98 -5.26 -35.08
CA ARG A 297 -8.01 -6.70 -35.36
C ARG A 297 -9.36 -7.13 -35.93
N SER A 298 -10.47 -6.57 -35.44
CA SER A 298 -11.80 -6.88 -35.96
C SER A 298 -11.99 -6.37 -37.40
N GLU A 299 -11.44 -5.21 -37.73
CA GLU A 299 -11.47 -4.62 -39.08
C GLU A 299 -10.60 -5.40 -40.05
N HIS A 300 -9.37 -5.73 -39.65
CA HIS A 300 -8.50 -6.62 -40.43
C HIS A 300 -9.15 -7.97 -40.68
N LEU A 301 -9.86 -8.54 -39.69
CA LEU A 301 -10.57 -9.81 -39.88
C LEU A 301 -11.69 -9.68 -40.93
N LYS A 302 -12.42 -8.56 -40.95
CA LYS A 302 -13.43 -8.27 -41.99
C LYS A 302 -12.79 -8.10 -43.36
N LEU A 303 -11.67 -7.37 -43.44
CA LEU A 303 -10.95 -7.15 -44.69
C LEU A 303 -10.40 -8.47 -45.26
N VAL A 304 -9.77 -9.30 -44.42
CA VAL A 304 -9.29 -10.63 -44.81
C VAL A 304 -10.43 -11.50 -45.35
N LYS A 305 -11.59 -11.49 -44.68
CA LYS A 305 -12.78 -12.21 -45.19
C LYS A 305 -13.25 -11.68 -46.54
N SER A 306 -13.27 -10.37 -46.74
CA SER A 306 -13.63 -9.76 -48.03
C SER A 306 -12.67 -10.17 -49.14
N ILE A 307 -11.36 -10.06 -48.88
CA ILE A 307 -10.30 -10.45 -49.83
C ILE A 307 -10.40 -11.93 -50.17
N GLN A 308 -10.64 -12.80 -49.19
CA GLN A 308 -10.86 -14.23 -49.42
C GLN A 308 -12.06 -14.48 -50.33
N MET A 309 -13.19 -13.81 -50.08
CA MET A 309 -14.38 -13.95 -50.93
C MET A 309 -14.14 -13.48 -52.36
N ASP A 310 -13.38 -12.40 -52.55
CA ASP A 310 -13.08 -11.87 -53.88
C ASP A 310 -12.05 -12.76 -54.62
N LEU A 311 -11.04 -13.29 -53.94
CA LEU A 311 -10.14 -14.32 -54.47
C LEU A 311 -10.90 -15.58 -54.90
N GLU A 312 -11.87 -16.04 -54.11
CA GLU A 312 -12.71 -17.19 -54.46
C GLU A 312 -13.52 -16.92 -55.74
N LYS A 313 -14.11 -15.72 -55.86
CA LYS A 313 -14.84 -15.30 -57.08
C LYS A 313 -13.93 -15.25 -58.30
N GLU A 314 -12.75 -14.63 -58.19
CA GLU A 314 -11.79 -14.57 -59.29
C GLU A 314 -11.30 -15.96 -59.70
N ARG A 315 -11.03 -16.84 -58.73
CA ARG A 315 -10.63 -18.23 -58.99
C ARG A 315 -11.73 -18.98 -59.76
N ASN A 316 -12.98 -18.85 -59.34
CA ASN A 316 -14.12 -19.46 -60.02
C ASN A 316 -14.32 -18.88 -61.43
N ALA A 317 -14.21 -17.56 -61.59
CA ALA A 317 -14.31 -16.91 -62.90
C ALA A 317 -13.19 -17.36 -63.85
N LYS A 318 -11.96 -17.49 -63.34
CA LYS A 318 -10.82 -18.01 -64.09
C LYS A 318 -11.04 -19.46 -64.51
N GLU A 319 -11.53 -20.33 -63.62
CA GLU A 319 -11.81 -21.73 -63.97
C GLU A 319 -12.89 -21.84 -65.07
N VAL A 320 -13.93 -21.01 -65.01
CA VAL A 320 -14.97 -20.93 -66.06
C VAL A 320 -14.36 -20.45 -67.38
N TRP A 321 -13.53 -19.40 -67.34
CA TRP A 321 -12.86 -18.87 -68.53
C TRP A 321 -11.92 -19.89 -69.17
N GLU A 322 -11.12 -20.61 -68.37
CA GLU A 322 -10.22 -21.67 -68.84
C GLU A 322 -11.00 -22.82 -69.49
N LYS A 323 -12.11 -23.26 -68.89
CA LYS A 323 -12.99 -24.27 -69.50
C LYS A 323 -13.58 -23.80 -70.84
N ASN A 324 -14.00 -22.54 -70.92
CA ASN A 324 -14.52 -21.97 -72.16
C ASN A 324 -13.43 -21.86 -73.25
N GLN A 325 -12.22 -21.44 -72.88
CA GLN A 325 -11.09 -21.38 -73.81
C GLN A 325 -10.67 -22.78 -74.30
N ALA A 326 -10.60 -23.76 -73.39
CA ALA A 326 -10.33 -25.15 -73.76
C ALA A 326 -11.37 -25.69 -74.75
N LYS A 327 -12.65 -25.36 -74.55
CA LYS A 327 -13.73 -25.72 -75.48
C LYS A 327 -13.57 -25.06 -76.85
N GLN A 328 -13.27 -23.76 -76.89
CA GLN A 328 -13.04 -23.04 -78.15
C GLN A 328 -11.82 -23.59 -78.91
N LEU A 329 -10.73 -23.91 -78.20
CA LEU A 329 -9.55 -24.54 -78.79
C LEU A 329 -9.87 -25.93 -79.35
N ALA A 330 -10.65 -26.75 -78.63
CA ALA A 330 -11.08 -28.06 -79.11
C ALA A 330 -11.95 -27.95 -80.38
N GLU A 331 -12.88 -27.01 -80.43
CA GLU A 331 -13.70 -26.73 -81.61
C GLU A 331 -12.85 -26.24 -82.79
N ALA A 332 -11.87 -25.37 -82.54
CA ALA A 332 -10.95 -24.89 -83.57
C ALA A 332 -10.06 -26.03 -84.10
N ALA A 333 -9.52 -26.88 -83.22
CA ALA A 333 -8.75 -28.06 -83.61
C ALA A 333 -9.60 -29.02 -84.47
N GLY A 334 -10.87 -29.24 -84.10
CA GLY A 334 -11.81 -30.02 -84.91
C GLY A 334 -12.04 -29.43 -86.30
N ARG A 335 -12.16 -28.09 -86.42
CA ARG A 335 -12.25 -27.41 -87.73
C ARG A 335 -10.98 -27.57 -88.56
N VAL A 336 -9.80 -27.46 -87.94
CA VAL A 336 -8.51 -27.65 -88.64
C VAL A 336 -8.42 -29.07 -89.19
N LEU A 337 -8.69 -30.09 -88.38
CA LEU A 337 -8.70 -31.50 -88.83
C LEU A 337 -9.68 -31.73 -89.99
N HIS A 338 -10.86 -31.10 -89.95
CA HIS A 338 -11.82 -31.19 -91.05
C HIS A 338 -11.30 -30.53 -92.33
N LEU A 339 -10.72 -29.33 -92.23
CA LEU A 339 -10.14 -28.63 -93.37
C LEU A 339 -8.95 -29.39 -93.97
N GLU A 340 -8.08 -29.99 -93.15
CA GLU A 340 -6.99 -30.86 -93.60
C GLU A 340 -7.53 -32.08 -94.36
N ALA A 341 -8.61 -32.71 -93.88
CA ALA A 341 -9.25 -33.81 -94.59
C ALA A 341 -9.81 -33.37 -95.94
N CYS A 342 -10.51 -32.22 -96.01
CA CYS A 342 -11.01 -31.68 -97.27
C CYS A 342 -9.88 -31.30 -98.24
N LEU A 343 -8.77 -30.75 -97.73
CA LEU A 343 -7.60 -30.41 -98.53
C LEU A 343 -6.99 -31.67 -99.15
N ASN A 344 -6.80 -32.74 -98.36
CA ASN A 344 -6.32 -34.03 -98.86
C ASN A 344 -7.24 -34.62 -99.94
N ASP A 345 -8.57 -34.53 -99.77
CA ASP A 345 -9.53 -34.98 -100.78
C ASP A 345 -9.42 -34.18 -102.08
N ILE A 346 -9.26 -32.85 -101.99
CA ILE A 346 -9.05 -31.98 -103.15
C ILE A 346 -7.71 -32.29 -103.83
N GLU A 347 -6.64 -32.50 -103.07
CA GLU A 347 -5.33 -32.88 -103.62
C GLU A 347 -5.39 -34.22 -104.36
N LEU A 348 -6.15 -35.19 -103.83
CA LEU A 348 -6.38 -36.47 -104.49
C LEU A 348 -7.19 -36.29 -105.79
N GLN A 349 -8.22 -35.44 -105.78
CA GLN A 349 -8.99 -35.10 -106.98
C GLN A 349 -8.13 -34.41 -108.04
N ASN A 350 -7.29 -33.43 -107.64
CA ASN A 350 -6.35 -32.76 -108.53
C ASN A 350 -5.36 -33.74 -109.14
N SER A 351 -4.82 -34.68 -108.35
CA SER A 351 -3.93 -35.72 -108.85
C SER A 351 -4.60 -36.61 -109.90
N ARG A 352 -5.87 -36.95 -109.72
CA ARG A 352 -6.65 -37.70 -110.73
C ARG A 352 -6.87 -36.90 -112.01
N LEU A 353 -7.21 -35.61 -111.89
CA LEU A 353 -7.40 -34.73 -113.04
C LEU A 353 -6.09 -34.54 -113.84
N ILE A 354 -4.95 -34.41 -113.16
CA ILE A 354 -3.64 -34.34 -113.79
C ILE A 354 -3.38 -35.60 -114.61
N MET A 355 -3.60 -36.80 -114.04
CA MET A 355 -3.45 -38.05 -114.79
C MET A 355 -4.35 -38.13 -116.02
N GLN A 356 -5.60 -37.65 -115.93
CA GLN A 356 -6.51 -37.59 -117.08
C GLN A 356 -6.01 -36.63 -118.16
N LEU A 357 -5.52 -35.44 -117.77
CA LEU A 357 -4.95 -34.48 -118.70
C LEU A 357 -3.71 -35.03 -119.43
N GLU A 358 -2.84 -35.75 -118.72
CA GLU A 358 -1.69 -36.43 -119.31
C GLU A 358 -2.11 -37.51 -120.32
N GLU A 359 -3.16 -38.29 -120.01
CA GLU A 359 -3.72 -39.28 -120.94
C GLU A 359 -4.29 -38.63 -122.21
N TYR A 360 -5.05 -37.54 -122.07
CA TYR A 360 -5.57 -36.79 -123.21
C TYR A 360 -4.46 -36.15 -124.04
N ARG A 361 -3.43 -35.61 -123.39
CA ARG A 361 -2.26 -35.05 -124.06
C ARG A 361 -1.54 -36.11 -124.89
N ARG A 362 -1.34 -37.31 -124.35
CA ARG A 362 -0.77 -38.44 -125.08
C ARG A 362 -1.61 -38.83 -126.31
N LYS A 363 -2.93 -38.88 -126.17
CA LYS A 363 -3.84 -39.16 -127.31
C LYS A 363 -3.75 -38.09 -128.40
N ALA A 364 -3.59 -36.81 -128.01
CA ALA A 364 -3.38 -35.71 -128.96
C ALA A 364 -2.03 -35.85 -129.69
N GLU A 365 -0.95 -36.17 -128.98
CA GLU A 365 0.37 -36.42 -129.58
C GLU A 365 0.36 -37.61 -130.57
N GLU A 366 -0.36 -38.69 -130.23
CA GLU A 366 -0.57 -39.83 -131.13
C GLU A 366 -1.35 -39.41 -132.41
N ALA A 367 -2.35 -38.55 -132.28
CA ALA A 367 -3.11 -38.01 -133.40
C ALA A 367 -2.28 -37.06 -134.29
N ASP A 368 -1.47 -36.17 -133.69
CA ASP A 368 -0.57 -35.27 -134.41
C ASP A 368 0.49 -36.06 -135.20
N SER A 369 1.05 -37.12 -134.62
CA SER A 369 1.96 -38.04 -135.29
C SER A 369 1.29 -38.72 -136.50
N TYR A 370 0.03 -39.15 -136.34
CA TYR A 370 -0.75 -39.75 -137.43
C TYR A 370 -1.01 -38.76 -138.57
N ILE A 371 -1.41 -37.52 -138.25
CA ILE A 371 -1.64 -36.45 -139.23
C ILE A 371 -0.34 -36.09 -139.95
N SER A 372 0.77 -35.95 -139.23
CA SER A 372 2.09 -35.71 -139.80
C SER A 372 2.51 -36.81 -140.80
N GLY A 373 2.22 -38.07 -140.48
CA GLY A 373 2.44 -39.20 -141.39
C GLY A 373 1.63 -39.10 -142.69
N ILE A 374 0.38 -38.64 -142.64
CA ILE A 374 -0.46 -38.41 -143.83
C ILE A 374 0.08 -37.23 -144.65
N LEU A 375 0.45 -36.13 -143.99
CA LEU A 375 1.00 -34.95 -144.65
C LEU A 375 2.29 -35.29 -145.40
N ASN A 376 3.20 -36.04 -144.78
CA ASN A 376 4.45 -36.48 -145.41
C ASN A 376 4.23 -37.37 -146.64
N ARG A 377 3.19 -38.22 -146.64
CA ARG A 377 2.81 -39.01 -147.83
C ARG A 377 2.28 -38.10 -148.94
N ARG A 378 1.43 -37.13 -148.61
CA ARG A 378 0.85 -36.18 -149.58
C ARG A 378 1.90 -35.24 -150.16
N THR A 379 2.88 -34.80 -149.38
CA THR A 379 4.00 -34.00 -149.89
C THR A 379 4.85 -34.81 -150.87
N PHE A 380 5.11 -36.09 -150.58
CA PHE A 380 5.81 -37.00 -151.51
C PHE A 380 5.03 -37.20 -152.82
N ASP A 381 3.70 -37.39 -152.75
CA ASP A 381 2.85 -37.50 -153.94
C ASP A 381 2.83 -36.21 -154.78
N LEU A 382 2.87 -35.04 -154.14
CA LEU A 382 2.95 -33.74 -154.80
C LEU A 382 4.28 -33.53 -155.54
N GLU A 383 5.40 -33.95 -154.96
CA GLU A 383 6.71 -33.91 -155.64
C GLU A 383 6.72 -34.81 -156.88
N ARG A 384 6.17 -36.01 -156.78
CA ARG A 384 6.04 -36.95 -157.92
C ARG A 384 5.15 -36.40 -159.05
N LEU A 385 4.15 -35.58 -158.72
CA LEU A 385 3.31 -34.90 -159.71
C LEU A 385 4.06 -33.74 -160.39
N LYS A 386 4.84 -32.95 -159.64
CA LYS A 386 5.70 -31.90 -160.20
C LYS A 386 6.74 -32.46 -161.18
N GLU A 387 7.33 -33.61 -160.88
CA GLU A 387 8.25 -34.29 -161.81
C GLU A 387 7.58 -34.70 -163.14
N LYS A 388 6.32 -35.13 -163.09
CA LYS A 388 5.54 -35.48 -164.29
C LYS A 388 5.14 -34.24 -165.10
N GLU A 389 4.85 -33.12 -164.43
CA GLU A 389 4.55 -31.85 -165.07
C GLU A 389 5.78 -31.27 -165.79
N GLU A 390 6.96 -31.35 -165.16
CA GLU A 390 8.23 -30.93 -165.77
C GLU A 390 8.59 -31.79 -167.00
N ALA A 391 8.31 -33.10 -166.95
CA ALA A 391 8.47 -34.00 -168.09
C ALA A 391 7.50 -33.70 -169.25
N PHE A 392 6.30 -33.20 -168.96
CA PHE A 392 5.35 -32.73 -169.98
C PHE A 392 5.82 -31.43 -170.66
N ARG A 393 6.35 -30.47 -169.88
CA ARG A 393 6.95 -29.24 -170.42
C ARG A 393 8.12 -29.49 -171.37
N ILE A 394 8.94 -30.50 -171.11
CA ILE A 394 10.08 -30.85 -171.98
C ILE A 394 9.57 -31.38 -173.34
N ARG A 395 8.56 -32.26 -173.35
CA ARG A 395 7.96 -32.78 -174.60
C ARG A 395 7.27 -31.71 -175.44
N GLN A 396 6.67 -30.71 -174.79
CA GLN A 396 6.04 -29.58 -175.49
C GLN A 396 7.09 -28.73 -176.24
N ARG A 397 8.27 -28.55 -175.64
CA ARG A 397 9.39 -27.79 -176.22
C ARG A 397 9.99 -28.47 -177.47
N ASP A 398 9.94 -29.81 -177.55
CA ASP A 398 10.42 -30.57 -178.70
C ASP A 398 9.44 -30.57 -179.89
N TRP A 399 8.14 -30.45 -179.64
CA TRP A 399 7.12 -30.32 -180.69
C TRP A 399 7.17 -28.95 -181.39
N GLU A 400 7.45 -27.88 -180.65
CA GLU A 400 7.55 -26.51 -181.20
C GLU A 400 8.76 -26.34 -182.14
N ARG A 401 9.88 -27.02 -181.91
CA ARG A 401 11.05 -27.02 -182.81
C ARG A 401 10.79 -27.68 -184.16
N MET A 402 10.01 -28.76 -184.24
CA MET A 402 9.71 -29.44 -185.51
C MET A 402 8.76 -28.64 -186.42
N LYS A 403 7.95 -27.74 -185.84
CA LYS A 403 7.04 -26.86 -186.58
C LYS A 403 7.77 -25.69 -187.27
N GLU A 404 8.90 -25.27 -186.73
CA GLU A 404 9.65 -24.08 -187.17
C GLU A 404 10.53 -24.34 -188.42
N ASP A 405 10.89 -25.59 -188.70
CA ASP A 405 11.67 -25.97 -189.89
C ASP A 405 10.81 -26.30 -191.13
N ALA A 406 9.53 -26.62 -190.96
CA ALA A 406 8.59 -26.80 -192.08
C ALA A 406 8.07 -25.47 -192.67
N LEU A 407 8.16 -24.37 -191.92
CA LEU A 407 7.62 -23.05 -192.31
C LEU A 407 8.62 -22.15 -193.09
N LYS A 408 9.89 -22.56 -193.22
CA LYS A 408 10.97 -21.82 -193.91
C LYS A 408 10.94 -21.94 -195.44
N THR A 409 10.22 -22.92 -195.99
CA THR A 409 10.11 -23.15 -197.44
C THR A 409 8.91 -22.46 -198.09
N GLU A 410 7.88 -22.09 -197.32
CA GLU A 410 6.63 -21.51 -197.85
C GLU A 410 6.56 -19.97 -197.71
N THR A 411 7.49 -19.38 -196.94
CA THR A 411 7.54 -17.93 -196.66
C THR A 411 8.45 -17.12 -197.61
N ARG A 412 8.96 -17.74 -198.68
CA ARG A 412 9.80 -17.08 -199.70
C ARG A 412 9.03 -16.60 -200.93
N GLU A 413 7.77 -16.99 -201.13
CA GLU A 413 7.02 -16.70 -202.38
C GLU A 413 5.86 -15.69 -202.23
N LEU A 414 5.48 -15.29 -201.02
CA LEU A 414 4.37 -14.33 -200.80
C LEU A 414 4.75 -13.05 -200.02
N ARG A 415 6.03 -12.87 -199.65
CA ARG A 415 6.50 -11.76 -198.80
C ARG A 415 7.11 -10.56 -199.56
N ASP A 416 7.36 -10.68 -200.87
CA ASP A 416 7.99 -9.60 -201.66
C ASP A 416 7.02 -8.75 -202.51
N LYS A 417 5.69 -9.02 -202.45
CA LYS A 417 4.64 -8.21 -203.11
C LYS A 417 3.60 -7.59 -202.19
N ILE A 418 3.70 -7.86 -200.90
CA ILE A 418 3.17 -7.02 -199.81
C ILE A 418 4.41 -6.46 -199.13
N ASN A 419 5.18 -5.69 -199.88
CA ASN A 419 4.84 -4.31 -200.17
C ASN A 419 4.45 -3.58 -198.87
N HIS A 420 5.40 -2.85 -198.31
CA HIS A 420 5.73 -1.51 -198.85
C HIS A 420 4.75 -0.42 -198.40
N LEU A 421 3.81 -0.75 -197.53
CA LEU A 421 3.06 0.22 -196.74
C LEU A 421 2.86 -0.46 -195.38
N GLU A 422 3.79 -0.43 -194.44
CA GLU A 422 3.95 0.76 -193.59
C GLU A 422 5.18 0.58 -192.69
N ASP A 423 6.36 0.60 -193.33
CA ASP A 423 7.57 1.12 -192.70
C ASP A 423 7.55 2.66 -192.80
N ARG A 424 6.50 3.28 -192.25
CA ARG A 424 6.32 4.73 -192.37
C ARG A 424 5.91 5.48 -191.12
N LEU A 425 6.15 4.94 -189.94
CA LEU A 425 6.47 5.76 -188.78
C LEU A 425 7.13 4.85 -187.74
N ARG A 426 8.45 4.57 -187.82
CA ARG A 426 9.54 5.56 -187.70
C ARG A 426 9.09 6.69 -186.77
N GLN A 427 9.54 6.79 -185.54
CA GLN A 427 10.92 6.60 -185.14
C GLN A 427 10.97 6.95 -183.64
N SER A 428 11.89 6.30 -182.92
CA SER A 428 12.84 6.99 -182.05
C SER A 428 12.22 7.68 -180.82
N GLU A 429 12.38 7.21 -179.58
CA GLU A 429 13.61 7.11 -178.78
C GLU A 429 13.16 7.67 -177.40
N SER A 430 13.22 6.90 -176.32
CA SER A 430 14.34 6.78 -175.39
C SER A 430 14.11 7.57 -174.10
N PHE A 431 14.24 6.85 -173.00
CA PHE A 431 14.90 7.22 -171.74
C PHE A 431 14.87 8.70 -171.28
N ALA A 432 14.25 8.97 -170.13
CA ALA A 432 14.91 8.98 -168.81
C ALA A 432 14.20 9.89 -167.78
N LYS A 433 13.83 9.25 -166.66
CA LYS A 433 13.94 9.68 -165.24
C LYS A 433 13.48 11.07 -164.76
N SER A 434 13.02 11.00 -163.50
CA SER A 434 12.72 12.03 -162.50
C SER A 434 11.27 12.54 -162.56
N THR A 435 10.51 12.66 -161.48
CA THR A 435 10.87 12.85 -160.06
C THR A 435 9.72 12.42 -159.16
N GLU A 436 10.07 12.20 -157.89
CA GLU A 436 9.21 12.02 -156.71
C GLU A 436 8.14 13.11 -156.52
N SER A 437 7.27 12.84 -155.54
CA SER A 437 6.71 13.83 -154.59
C SER A 437 5.19 13.97 -154.60
N LEU A 438 4.46 12.94 -154.13
CA LEU A 438 3.05 13.09 -153.68
C LEU A 438 2.50 11.93 -152.82
N SER A 439 3.34 11.10 -152.17
CA SER A 439 2.86 9.96 -151.35
C SER A 439 3.42 9.91 -149.92
N ILE A 440 4.44 10.70 -149.60
CA ILE A 440 5.11 10.66 -148.29
C ILE A 440 4.43 11.58 -147.27
N GLU A 441 3.88 12.74 -147.68
CA GLU A 441 3.21 13.69 -146.76
C GLU A 441 1.89 13.16 -146.16
N GLN A 442 1.10 12.36 -146.90
CA GLN A 442 -0.14 11.78 -146.36
C GLN A 442 0.12 10.71 -145.30
N LYS A 443 1.18 9.90 -145.46
CA LYS A 443 1.54 8.85 -144.49
C LYS A 443 2.17 9.41 -143.22
N ILE A 444 2.89 10.53 -143.31
CA ILE A 444 3.45 11.22 -142.14
C ILE A 444 2.34 11.89 -141.33
N SER A 445 1.38 12.57 -141.97
CA SER A 445 0.27 13.21 -141.24
C SER A 445 -0.64 12.23 -140.51
N GLU A 446 -0.90 11.04 -141.06
CA GLU A 446 -1.70 10.01 -140.38
C GLU A 446 -0.93 9.34 -139.23
N ALA A 447 0.39 9.12 -139.39
CA ALA A 447 1.24 8.59 -138.34
C ALA A 447 1.39 9.59 -137.17
N GLU A 448 1.56 10.88 -137.44
CA GLU A 448 1.66 11.92 -136.41
C GLU A 448 0.36 12.13 -135.62
N LYS A 449 -0.80 11.91 -136.25
CA LYS A 449 -2.10 11.98 -135.58
C LYS A 449 -2.30 10.79 -134.64
N ARG A 450 -1.98 9.57 -135.09
CA ARG A 450 -2.06 8.35 -134.27
C ARG A 450 -1.09 8.39 -133.09
N VAL A 451 0.14 8.87 -133.30
CA VAL A 451 1.12 9.03 -132.20
C VAL A 451 0.65 10.09 -131.20
N ARG A 452 0.04 11.20 -131.65
CA ARG A 452 -0.52 12.21 -130.74
C ARG A 452 -1.70 11.68 -129.93
N GLU A 453 -2.62 10.92 -130.53
CA GLU A 453 -3.76 10.33 -129.82
C GLU A 453 -3.29 9.27 -128.82
N GLU A 454 -2.37 8.38 -129.20
CA GLU A 454 -1.76 7.42 -128.26
C GLU A 454 -0.96 8.09 -127.14
N GLU A 455 -0.22 9.18 -127.43
CA GLU A 455 0.49 9.94 -126.40
C GLU A 455 -0.46 10.62 -125.43
N VAL A 456 -1.60 11.13 -125.89
CA VAL A 456 -2.62 11.75 -125.02
C VAL A 456 -3.25 10.71 -124.11
N ASP A 457 -3.59 9.52 -124.63
CA ASP A 457 -4.15 8.45 -123.81
C ASP A 457 -3.12 7.89 -122.81
N LYS A 458 -1.86 7.68 -123.24
CA LYS A 458 -0.76 7.29 -122.32
C LYS A 458 -0.50 8.35 -121.26
N ARG A 459 -0.55 9.65 -121.60
CA ARG A 459 -0.44 10.76 -120.62
C ARG A 459 -1.62 10.79 -119.67
N ARG A 460 -2.84 10.53 -120.15
CA ARG A 460 -4.04 10.46 -119.31
C ARG A 460 -3.98 9.29 -118.33
N ASP A 461 -3.53 8.12 -118.78
CA ASP A 461 -3.41 6.93 -117.93
C ASP A 461 -2.29 7.07 -116.91
N THR A 462 -1.13 7.63 -117.30
CA THR A 462 -0.04 7.93 -116.37
C THR A 462 -0.40 9.03 -115.38
N GLU A 463 -1.17 10.05 -115.78
CA GLU A 463 -1.70 11.07 -114.88
C GLU A 463 -2.71 10.47 -113.89
N ASN A 464 -3.61 9.59 -114.33
CA ASN A 464 -4.54 8.89 -113.44
C ASN A 464 -3.80 7.99 -112.44
N GLN A 465 -2.76 7.29 -112.87
CA GLN A 465 -1.88 6.51 -111.99
C GLN A 465 -1.14 7.41 -110.99
N TYR A 466 -0.61 8.55 -111.46
CA TYR A 466 0.04 9.54 -110.61
C TYR A 466 -0.91 10.11 -109.55
N GLN A 467 -2.15 10.45 -109.92
CA GLN A 467 -3.15 10.94 -108.97
C GLN A 467 -3.58 9.86 -107.96
N SER A 468 -3.67 8.59 -108.39
CA SER A 468 -3.92 7.46 -107.49
C SER A 468 -2.79 7.26 -106.48
N LEU A 469 -1.53 7.25 -106.95
CA LEU A 469 -0.34 7.16 -106.10
C LEU A 469 -0.21 8.37 -105.17
N LYS A 470 -0.55 9.57 -105.63
CA LYS A 470 -0.56 10.79 -104.81
C LYS A 470 -1.58 10.69 -103.68
N ARG A 471 -2.79 10.19 -103.94
CA ARG A 471 -3.80 9.93 -102.91
C ARG A 471 -3.35 8.87 -101.91
N GLN A 472 -2.71 7.79 -102.37
CA GLN A 472 -2.14 6.77 -101.48
C GLN A 472 -1.02 7.35 -100.61
N ARG A 473 -0.12 8.15 -101.19
CA ARG A 473 0.93 8.86 -100.45
C ARG A 473 0.33 9.79 -99.39
N ASP A 474 -0.66 10.60 -99.76
CA ASP A 474 -1.28 11.55 -98.83
C ASP A 474 -2.03 10.82 -97.70
N SER A 475 -2.68 9.68 -98.00
CA SER A 475 -3.29 8.81 -96.99
C SER A 475 -2.25 8.20 -96.05
N LEU A 476 -1.14 7.65 -96.58
CA LEU A 476 -0.06 7.09 -95.79
C LEU A 476 0.64 8.16 -94.94
N GLN A 477 0.78 9.37 -95.47
CA GLN A 477 1.34 10.51 -94.75
C GLN A 477 0.45 10.91 -93.57
N GLN A 478 -0.86 10.94 -93.76
CA GLN A 478 -1.80 11.23 -92.69
C GLN A 478 -1.85 10.11 -91.63
N GLU A 479 -1.75 8.84 -92.05
CA GLU A 479 -1.59 7.71 -91.12
C GLU A 479 -0.29 7.82 -90.31
N PHE A 480 0.83 8.21 -90.94
CA PHE A 480 2.10 8.42 -90.27
C PHE A 480 2.03 9.57 -89.26
N GLU A 481 1.44 10.71 -89.62
CA GLU A 481 1.24 11.85 -88.72
C GLU A 481 0.38 11.48 -87.50
N ASN A 482 -0.70 10.70 -87.72
CA ASN A 482 -1.55 10.20 -86.64
C ASN A 482 -0.80 9.23 -85.72
N LEU A 483 -0.04 8.30 -86.30
CA LEU A 483 0.77 7.33 -85.55
C LEU A 483 1.86 8.05 -84.74
N HIS A 484 2.52 9.04 -85.35
CA HIS A 484 3.55 9.85 -84.73
C HIS A 484 2.99 10.67 -83.55
N SER A 485 1.82 11.30 -83.73
CA SER A 485 1.14 12.02 -82.65
C SER A 485 0.73 11.09 -81.50
N ARG A 486 0.36 9.84 -81.81
CA ARG A 486 0.00 8.84 -80.80
C ARG A 486 1.23 8.41 -79.99
N TYR A 487 2.35 8.13 -80.65
CA TYR A 487 3.61 7.79 -79.99
C TYR A 487 4.16 8.94 -79.15
N LEU A 488 4.08 10.20 -79.62
CA LEU A 488 4.49 11.36 -78.84
C LEU A 488 3.70 11.49 -77.53
N LYS A 489 2.39 11.22 -77.57
CA LYS A 489 1.54 11.22 -76.38
C LYS A 489 1.93 10.09 -75.42
N GLU A 490 2.16 8.90 -75.95
CA GLU A 490 2.57 7.73 -75.17
C GLU A 490 3.95 7.92 -74.51
N ILE A 491 4.90 8.51 -75.23
CA ILE A 491 6.22 8.90 -74.71
C ILE A 491 6.06 9.92 -73.58
N SER A 492 5.24 10.97 -73.76
CA SER A 492 5.00 11.98 -72.72
C SER A 492 4.36 11.38 -71.45
N GLU A 493 3.41 10.45 -71.61
CA GLU A 493 2.80 9.73 -70.49
C GLU A 493 3.82 8.84 -69.76
N LEU A 494 4.69 8.14 -70.50
CA LEU A 494 5.77 7.34 -69.93
C LEU A 494 6.82 8.21 -69.22
N GLU A 495 7.19 9.36 -69.76
CA GLU A 495 8.10 10.32 -69.12
C GLU A 495 7.52 10.86 -67.81
N SER A 496 6.21 11.17 -67.80
CA SER A 496 5.52 11.60 -66.58
C SER A 496 5.53 10.49 -65.51
N LYS A 497 5.22 9.25 -65.89
CA LYS A 497 5.30 8.08 -64.98
C LYS A 497 6.72 7.86 -64.47
N LEU A 498 7.73 7.95 -65.34
CA LEU A 498 9.14 7.81 -64.98
C LEU A 498 9.57 8.91 -64.00
N SER A 499 9.10 10.14 -64.18
CA SER A 499 9.37 11.26 -63.25
C SER A 499 8.77 11.02 -61.87
N PHE A 500 7.56 10.45 -61.82
CA PHE A 500 6.87 10.11 -60.58
C PHE A 500 7.60 8.99 -59.83
N GLU A 501 7.97 7.92 -60.53
CA GLU A 501 8.74 6.81 -59.95
C GLU A 501 10.12 7.26 -59.45
N ARG A 502 10.80 8.16 -60.18
CA ARG A 502 12.06 8.75 -59.72
C ARG A 502 11.88 9.50 -58.39
N LYS A 503 10.78 10.23 -58.23
CA LYS A 503 10.48 10.97 -57.00
C LYS A 503 10.13 10.03 -55.84
N ASN A 504 9.41 8.93 -56.10
CA ASN A 504 9.13 7.91 -55.10
C ASN A 504 10.40 7.18 -54.67
N ARG A 505 11.28 6.83 -55.61
CA ARG A 505 12.58 6.23 -55.32
C ARG A 505 13.43 7.14 -54.43
N GLN A 506 13.48 8.44 -54.73
CA GLN A 506 14.22 9.39 -53.92
C GLN A 506 13.71 9.45 -52.46
N LYS A 507 12.39 9.48 -52.27
CA LYS A 507 11.79 9.43 -50.93
C LYS A 507 12.13 8.13 -50.19
N ALA A 508 12.07 7.00 -50.88
CA ALA A 508 12.42 5.71 -50.29
C ALA A 508 13.93 5.64 -49.93
N GLU A 509 14.81 6.24 -50.73
CA GLU A 509 16.23 6.37 -50.41
C GLU A 509 16.46 7.25 -49.17
N GLU A 510 15.76 8.37 -49.05
CA GLU A 510 15.79 9.25 -47.87
C GLU A 510 15.30 8.53 -46.60
N GLU A 511 14.18 7.80 -46.68
CA GLU A 511 13.65 6.98 -45.58
C GLU A 511 14.62 5.84 -45.20
N TYR A 512 15.20 5.15 -46.17
CA TYR A 512 16.20 4.11 -45.93
C TYR A 512 17.42 4.67 -45.19
N HIS A 513 17.91 5.85 -45.57
CA HIS A 513 19.02 6.49 -44.89
C HIS A 513 18.67 6.88 -43.44
N LEU A 514 17.45 7.32 -43.19
CA LEU A 514 16.97 7.62 -41.83
C LEU A 514 16.94 6.34 -40.97
N TYR A 515 16.30 5.28 -41.46
CA TYR A 515 16.24 3.99 -40.77
C TYR A 515 17.63 3.38 -40.53
N LYS A 516 18.55 3.50 -41.49
CA LYS A 516 19.92 3.04 -41.33
C LYS A 516 20.65 3.77 -40.20
N ASN A 517 20.45 5.08 -40.08
CA ASN A 517 21.05 5.87 -39.01
C ASN A 517 20.45 5.52 -37.63
N GLU A 518 19.13 5.32 -37.57
CA GLU A 518 18.47 4.83 -36.36
C GLU A 518 18.96 3.44 -35.96
N HIS A 519 19.12 2.52 -36.93
CA HIS A 519 19.67 1.18 -36.67
C HIS A 519 21.08 1.25 -36.08
N ILE A 520 21.97 2.09 -36.65
CA ILE A 520 23.32 2.29 -36.12
C ILE A 520 23.28 2.87 -34.69
N SER A 521 22.35 3.78 -34.40
CA SER A 521 22.16 4.32 -33.04
C SER A 521 21.70 3.23 -32.06
N ASN A 522 20.73 2.41 -32.48
CA ASN A 522 20.19 1.33 -31.69
C ASN A 522 21.23 0.22 -31.45
N GLU A 523 22.07 -0.10 -32.43
CA GLU A 523 23.20 -1.03 -32.25
C GLU A 523 24.21 -0.51 -31.21
N LYS A 524 24.53 0.78 -31.23
CA LYS A 524 25.42 1.38 -30.21
C LYS A 524 24.81 1.30 -28.82
N GLN A 525 23.50 1.57 -28.69
CA GLN A 525 22.78 1.42 -27.41
C GLN A 525 22.74 -0.03 -26.95
N LEU A 526 22.54 -0.99 -27.86
CA LEU A 526 22.54 -2.41 -27.55
C LEU A 526 23.91 -2.88 -27.05
N ILE A 527 25.00 -2.47 -27.70
CA ILE A 527 26.37 -2.76 -27.25
C ILE A 527 26.61 -2.19 -25.84
N HIS A 528 26.15 -0.96 -25.58
CA HIS A 528 26.27 -0.35 -24.27
C HIS A 528 25.48 -1.12 -23.19
N LEU A 529 24.24 -1.49 -23.47
CA LEU A 529 23.41 -2.30 -22.56
C LEU A 529 24.00 -3.70 -22.34
N GLN A 530 24.59 -4.31 -23.36
CA GLN A 530 25.30 -5.58 -23.22
C GLN A 530 26.51 -5.46 -22.30
N SER A 531 27.27 -4.36 -22.38
CA SER A 531 28.38 -4.09 -21.46
C SER A 531 27.90 -3.96 -20.01
N ILE A 532 26.84 -3.20 -19.77
CA ILE A 532 26.24 -3.05 -18.42
C ILE A 532 25.75 -4.40 -17.90
N ASN A 533 25.09 -5.20 -18.74
CA ASN A 533 24.62 -6.52 -18.34
C ASN A 533 25.78 -7.47 -17.99
N GLN A 534 26.89 -7.41 -18.73
CA GLN A 534 28.10 -8.16 -18.38
C GLN A 534 28.70 -7.73 -17.03
N GLU A 535 28.71 -6.43 -16.73
CA GLU A 535 29.16 -5.93 -15.42
C GLU A 535 28.24 -6.41 -14.29
N MET A 536 26.92 -6.26 -14.45
CA MET A 536 25.94 -6.75 -13.49
C MET A 536 26.05 -8.27 -13.28
N GLN A 537 26.30 -9.05 -14.34
CA GLN A 537 26.52 -10.50 -14.21
C GLN A 537 27.79 -10.81 -13.41
N ARG A 538 28.89 -10.06 -13.60
CA ARG A 538 30.11 -10.22 -12.78
C ARG A 538 29.85 -9.90 -11.32
N GLU A 539 29.13 -8.81 -11.04
CA GLU A 539 28.73 -8.46 -9.67
C GLU A 539 27.84 -9.53 -9.06
N LEU A 540 26.85 -10.04 -9.80
CA LEU A 540 25.97 -11.12 -9.34
C LEU A 540 26.77 -12.39 -9.01
N ILE A 541 27.78 -12.75 -9.82
CA ILE A 541 28.67 -13.88 -9.54
C ILE A 541 29.45 -13.63 -8.25
N ASN A 542 29.98 -12.41 -8.06
CA ASN A 542 30.70 -12.04 -6.85
C ASN A 542 29.79 -12.13 -5.62
N TYR A 543 28.58 -11.56 -5.69
CA TYR A 543 27.59 -11.65 -4.63
C TYR A 543 27.20 -13.10 -4.32
N LYS A 544 26.95 -13.93 -5.34
CA LYS A 544 26.69 -15.37 -5.18
C LYS A 544 27.85 -16.12 -4.53
N ALA A 545 29.09 -15.68 -4.69
CA ALA A 545 30.25 -16.26 -4.02
C ALA A 545 30.38 -15.79 -2.56
N THR A 546 30.04 -14.53 -2.25
CA THR A 546 30.10 -13.98 -0.88
C THR A 546 28.95 -14.43 0.02
N VAL A 547 27.74 -14.61 -0.50
CA VAL A 547 26.55 -14.95 0.31
C VAL A 547 26.73 -16.26 1.10
N PRO A 548 27.18 -17.39 0.50
CA PRO A 548 27.42 -18.62 1.25
C PRO A 548 28.46 -18.47 2.35
N ARG A 549 29.51 -17.67 2.09
CA ARG A 549 30.58 -17.41 3.05
C ARG A 549 30.08 -16.61 4.26
N LEU A 550 29.19 -15.65 4.03
CA LEU A 550 28.52 -14.89 5.09
C LEU A 550 27.50 -15.76 5.84
N GLN A 551 26.78 -16.64 5.15
CA GLN A 551 25.86 -17.61 5.78
C GLN A 551 26.61 -18.61 6.67
N GLU A 552 27.78 -19.07 6.24
CA GLU A 552 28.64 -19.94 7.04
C GLU A 552 29.17 -19.21 8.28
N GLN A 553 29.61 -17.96 8.14
CA GLN A 553 30.01 -17.12 9.28
C GLN A 553 28.86 -16.86 10.25
N LEU A 554 27.64 -16.63 9.74
CA LEU A 554 26.44 -16.47 10.56
C LEU A 554 26.12 -17.76 11.32
N SER A 555 26.14 -18.92 10.65
CA SER A 555 25.89 -20.22 11.27
C SER A 555 26.93 -20.54 12.36
N GLN A 556 28.21 -20.22 12.14
CA GLN A 556 29.26 -20.35 13.17
C GLN A 556 28.99 -19.44 14.37
N LYS A 557 28.51 -18.21 14.15
CA LYS A 557 28.16 -17.27 15.23
C LYS A 557 26.91 -17.71 15.98
N GLU A 558 25.90 -18.24 15.30
CA GLU A 558 24.70 -18.82 15.92
C GLU A 558 25.06 -20.05 16.77
N GLN A 559 25.94 -20.93 16.28
CA GLN A 559 26.45 -22.05 17.07
C GLN A 559 27.20 -21.56 18.32
N GLN A 560 28.06 -20.55 18.21
CA GLN A 560 28.70 -19.93 19.38
C GLN A 560 27.70 -19.35 20.38
N CYS A 561 26.67 -18.64 19.90
CA CYS A 561 25.61 -18.12 20.77
C CYS A 561 24.84 -19.24 21.48
N ASN A 562 24.54 -20.34 20.79
CA ASN A 562 23.87 -21.48 21.39
C ASN A 562 24.73 -22.18 22.45
N VAL A 563 26.05 -22.30 22.22
CA VAL A 563 26.99 -22.80 23.24
C VAL A 563 26.96 -21.91 24.48
N TYR A 564 27.11 -20.59 24.31
CA TYR A 564 27.06 -19.67 25.45
C TYR A 564 25.71 -19.66 26.16
N LYS A 565 24.61 -19.83 25.43
CA LYS A 565 23.27 -19.93 26.01
C LYS A 565 23.12 -21.20 26.84
N ASN A 566 23.59 -22.34 26.34
CA ASN A 566 23.57 -23.60 27.06
C ASN A 566 24.47 -23.57 28.30
N GLU A 567 25.66 -22.96 28.20
CA GLU A 567 26.54 -22.73 29.36
C GLU A 567 25.88 -21.84 30.41
N LEU A 568 25.16 -20.79 29.99
CA LEU A 568 24.41 -19.91 30.89
C LEU A 568 23.23 -20.63 31.55
N GLU A 569 22.51 -21.49 30.81
CA GLU A 569 21.43 -22.31 31.35
C GLU A 569 21.95 -23.35 32.36
N ALA A 570 23.05 -24.03 32.05
CA ALA A 570 23.72 -24.93 32.99
C ALA A 570 24.17 -24.20 34.26
N TYR A 571 24.76 -23.01 34.13
CA TYR A 571 25.17 -22.19 35.27
C TYR A 571 23.96 -21.76 36.12
N LYS A 572 22.84 -21.41 35.49
CA LYS A 572 21.58 -21.09 36.19
C LYS A 572 21.02 -22.30 36.92
N GLU A 573 21.05 -23.49 36.31
CA GLU A 573 20.58 -24.72 36.94
C GLU A 573 21.46 -25.10 38.14
N GLU A 574 22.79 -24.99 38.01
CA GLU A 574 23.72 -25.20 39.13
C GLU A 574 23.44 -24.21 40.26
N GLU A 575 23.20 -22.93 39.95
CA GLU A 575 22.96 -21.90 40.97
C GLU A 575 21.58 -22.05 41.62
N ILE A 576 20.55 -22.45 40.85
CA ILE A 576 19.23 -22.82 41.39
C ILE A 576 19.35 -24.03 42.31
N GLN A 577 20.16 -25.02 41.93
CA GLN A 577 20.38 -26.21 42.75
C GLN A 577 21.11 -25.84 44.06
N ARG A 578 22.15 -25.00 43.99
CA ARG A 578 22.79 -24.43 45.19
C ARG A 578 21.82 -23.69 46.08
N MET A 579 20.93 -22.87 45.50
CA MET A 579 19.91 -22.16 46.27
C MET A 579 18.90 -23.11 46.92
N LYS A 580 18.47 -24.17 46.23
CA LYS A 580 17.61 -25.21 46.82
C LYS A 580 18.31 -25.97 47.96
N ASP A 581 19.59 -26.29 47.79
CA ASP A 581 20.37 -26.96 48.84
C ASP A 581 20.52 -26.06 50.08
N LEU A 582 20.73 -24.75 49.87
CA LEU A 582 20.72 -23.72 50.91
C LEU A 582 19.34 -23.58 51.58
N GLU A 583 18.25 -23.50 50.81
CA GLU A 583 16.89 -23.46 51.34
C GLU A 583 16.54 -24.72 52.14
N SER A 584 16.98 -25.89 51.68
CA SER A 584 16.82 -27.16 52.39
C SER A 584 17.60 -27.18 53.71
N ALA A 585 18.84 -26.67 53.71
CA ALA A 585 19.63 -26.51 54.92
C ALA A 585 18.98 -25.53 55.92
N ILE A 586 18.43 -24.41 55.43
CA ILE A 586 17.71 -23.41 56.22
C ILE A 586 16.38 -23.98 56.76
N SER A 587 15.62 -24.70 55.94
CA SER A 587 14.36 -25.36 56.34
C SER A 587 14.60 -26.47 57.38
N GLY A 588 15.69 -27.23 57.23
CA GLY A 588 16.15 -28.18 58.25
C GLY A 588 16.49 -27.50 59.57
N TYR A 589 17.14 -26.34 59.52
CA TYR A 589 17.45 -25.54 60.70
C TYR A 589 16.19 -24.98 61.37
N ILE A 590 15.25 -24.45 60.58
CA ILE A 590 13.96 -23.91 61.09
C ILE A 590 13.10 -25.02 61.70
N LYS A 591 13.04 -26.21 61.09
CA LYS A 591 12.34 -27.38 61.66
C LYS A 591 12.98 -27.86 62.97
N GLY A 592 14.30 -27.79 63.08
CA GLY A 592 15.03 -28.06 64.32
C GLY A 592 14.76 -27.05 65.44
N VAL A 593 14.45 -25.79 65.09
CA VAL A 593 14.13 -24.73 66.06
C VAL A 593 12.65 -24.72 66.45
N SER A 594 11.72 -25.05 65.53
CA SER A 594 10.28 -25.15 65.83
C SER A 594 9.90 -26.38 66.67
N GLY A 595 10.78 -27.40 66.76
CA GLY A 595 10.59 -28.57 67.62
C GLY A 595 10.91 -28.36 69.10
N LYS A 596 11.38 -27.18 69.52
CA LYS A 596 11.71 -26.85 70.93
C LYS A 596 10.73 -25.89 71.61
N GLN A 597 9.59 -25.56 70.98
CA GLN A 597 8.60 -24.63 71.56
C GLN A 597 7.13 -25.08 71.48
N ARG A 598 6.84 -26.38 71.40
CA ARG A 598 5.52 -26.90 71.79
C ARG A 598 5.68 -28.10 72.72
N ILE A 599 4.94 -27.96 73.83
CA ILE A 599 4.61 -28.86 74.95
C ILE A 599 4.50 -30.32 74.54
#